data_AF-A0A914ED27-F1
#
_entry.id   AF-A0A914ED27-F1
#
_cell.length_a   1.000
_cell.length_b   1.000
_cell.length_c   1.000
_cell.angle_alpha   90.00
_cell.angle_beta   90.00
_cell.angle_gamma   90.00
#
_symmetry.space_group_name_H-M   'P 1'
#
loop_
_entity.id
_entity.type
_entity.pdbx_description
1 polymer ?
#
loop_
_entity_poly.entity_id
_entity_poly.type
_entity_poly.pdbx_seq_one_letter_code
_entity_poly.pdbx_strand_id
1 'polypeptide(L)'
;MPNCCPAQGVWSQWSEPSGCNDTCGACGVGTRQRYCMTEGNGCPCTGDNTQNVPCNLMPCKYPKNSCCIGKVQNFNGTIKCTVTTSTETPASLFCTTVNQLTASVCCPSGGTWSEWSTSQTCSDTCGSCAQLTYTRTCTSGPTCPCSGNPSKTVNCNLTPCLYPKNSCCGSYRTMFASGQAICGPQPVEPDDTPSDSIVCTTVPGSAAICAPGGEWSSWTQGTCSDNCGMCGTQINTRTCLSQSRGCPCSGSSTESFACAPADCKYPRPTCCSGYTSSVVNGSFICVLKNG
;
A
#
# COMPACT_ATOMS: atom_id res chain seq x y z
N MET A 1 29.58 10.80 -34.26
CA MET A 1 29.53 10.26 -32.89
C MET A 1 28.60 9.04 -32.93
N PRO A 2 29.00 7.88 -32.38
CA PRO A 2 28.57 6.57 -32.89
C PRO A 2 27.07 6.32 -32.66
N ASN A 3 26.39 5.87 -33.72
CA ASN A 3 24.94 5.82 -33.85
C ASN A 3 24.28 4.55 -33.24
N CYS A 4 25.01 3.80 -32.41
CA CYS A 4 24.53 2.57 -31.77
C CYS A 4 25.17 2.41 -30.39
N CYS A 5 24.50 2.93 -29.36
CA CYS A 5 24.82 2.64 -27.96
C CYS A 5 23.61 2.00 -27.28
N PRO A 6 23.78 0.90 -26.52
CA PRO A 6 22.73 0.42 -25.62
C PRO A 6 22.42 1.52 -24.60
N ALA A 7 21.13 1.78 -24.35
CA ALA A 7 20.65 2.95 -23.62
C ALA A 7 21.18 3.11 -22.17
N GLN A 8 21.79 2.07 -21.60
CA GLN A 8 22.39 2.08 -20.27
C GLN A 8 23.81 1.51 -20.23
N GLY A 9 24.49 1.41 -21.38
CA GLY A 9 25.76 0.71 -21.49
C GLY A 9 25.66 -0.78 -21.14
N VAL A 10 26.79 -1.48 -21.12
CA VAL A 10 26.84 -2.88 -20.64
C VAL A 10 27.79 -2.97 -19.46
N TRP A 11 27.26 -3.42 -18.32
CA TRP A 11 28.03 -3.64 -17.10
C TRP A 11 28.70 -5.01 -17.08
N SER A 12 29.83 -5.13 -16.39
CA SER A 12 30.39 -6.42 -15.97
C SER A 12 29.51 -7.11 -14.94
N GLN A 13 29.82 -8.38 -14.65
CA GLN A 13 29.32 -9.02 -13.44
C GLN A 13 29.82 -8.26 -12.20
N TRP A 14 29.04 -8.31 -11.13
CA TRP A 14 29.46 -7.78 -9.83
C TRP A 14 30.58 -8.65 -9.26
N SER A 15 31.57 -8.00 -8.63
CA SER A 15 32.60 -8.67 -7.86
C SER A 15 32.04 -9.34 -6.61
N GLU A 16 32.82 -10.23 -6.00
CA GLU A 16 32.55 -10.67 -4.64
C GLU A 16 32.60 -9.46 -3.67
N PRO A 17 31.73 -9.43 -2.64
CA PRO A 17 31.73 -8.37 -1.65
C PRO A 17 33.04 -8.37 -0.84
N SER A 18 33.67 -7.20 -0.75
CA SER A 18 34.89 -6.97 0.02
C SER A 18 34.63 -6.05 1.22
N GLY A 19 35.52 -6.05 2.22
CA GLY A 19 35.40 -5.15 3.38
C GLY A 19 34.30 -5.54 4.37
N CYS A 20 33.96 -6.83 4.46
CA CYS A 20 32.95 -7.32 5.37
C CYS A 20 33.34 -7.15 6.84
N ASN A 21 32.53 -6.40 7.58
CA ASN A 21 32.75 -6.14 9.02
C ASN A 21 32.40 -7.33 9.94
N ASP A 22 31.79 -8.39 9.41
CA ASP A 22 31.43 -9.60 10.15
C ASP A 22 31.74 -10.83 9.32
N THR A 23 31.93 -11.98 9.98
CA THR A 23 32.41 -13.22 9.36
C THR A 23 31.33 -14.29 9.15
N CYS A 24 30.10 -14.07 9.63
CA CYS A 24 28.99 -15.02 9.50
C CYS A 24 27.62 -14.34 9.71
N GLY A 25 26.54 -15.06 9.46
CA GLY A 25 25.17 -14.72 9.83
C GLY A 25 24.50 -13.66 8.95
N ALA A 26 25.14 -13.24 7.85
CA ALA A 26 24.75 -12.06 7.08
C ALA A 26 24.66 -10.78 7.93
N CYS A 27 25.49 -10.69 8.98
CA CYS A 27 25.54 -9.55 9.91
C CYS A 27 26.33 -8.37 9.32
N GLY A 28 27.29 -8.66 8.44
CA GLY A 28 28.19 -7.68 7.85
C GLY A 28 27.66 -7.13 6.53
N VAL A 29 28.02 -5.90 6.25
CA VAL A 29 27.82 -5.27 4.94
C VAL A 29 29.18 -5.22 4.25
N GLY A 30 29.23 -5.76 3.04
CA GLY A 30 30.40 -5.71 2.17
C GLY A 30 30.10 -4.88 0.92
N THR A 31 31.14 -4.32 0.34
CA THR A 31 31.05 -3.52 -0.88
C THR A 31 31.51 -4.36 -2.07
N ARG A 32 30.66 -4.45 -3.09
CA ARG A 32 30.98 -5.07 -4.39
C ARG A 32 31.00 -4.02 -5.48
N GLN A 33 31.77 -4.29 -6.53
CA GLN A 33 31.96 -3.37 -7.64
C GLN A 33 31.71 -4.04 -9.00
N ARG A 34 31.42 -3.23 -10.01
CA ARG A 34 31.30 -3.64 -11.41
C ARG A 34 31.86 -2.53 -12.30
N TYR A 35 32.34 -2.87 -13.47
CA TYR A 35 32.92 -1.93 -14.42
C TYR A 35 32.05 -1.82 -15.68
N CYS A 36 32.02 -0.62 -16.27
CA CYS A 36 31.31 -0.39 -17.52
C CYS A 36 32.15 -0.91 -18.70
N MET A 37 31.66 -1.93 -19.41
CA MET A 37 32.42 -2.54 -20.50
C MET A 37 32.32 -1.75 -21.82
N THR A 38 31.37 -0.81 -21.92
CA THR A 38 31.12 -0.04 -23.15
C THR A 38 31.61 1.39 -23.08
N GLU A 39 32.22 1.79 -21.97
CA GLU A 39 32.70 3.16 -21.72
C GLU A 39 33.77 3.58 -22.73
N GLY A 40 34.73 2.68 -23.03
CA GLY A 40 35.77 2.91 -24.04
C GLY A 40 35.26 3.04 -25.48
N ASN A 41 34.02 2.61 -25.75
CA ASN A 41 33.36 2.73 -27.06
C ASN A 41 32.42 3.96 -27.15
N GLY A 42 32.45 4.84 -26.14
CA GLY A 42 31.62 6.04 -26.09
C GLY A 42 30.18 5.80 -25.64
N CYS A 43 29.86 4.64 -25.06
CA CYS A 43 28.53 4.33 -24.51
C CYS A 43 28.60 4.27 -22.97
N PRO A 44 28.28 5.37 -22.27
CA PRO A 44 28.36 5.43 -20.81
C PRO A 44 27.31 4.50 -20.19
N CYS A 45 27.68 3.84 -19.09
CA CYS A 45 26.74 3.03 -18.33
C CYS A 45 25.96 3.88 -17.33
N THR A 46 24.68 3.55 -17.13
CA THR A 46 23.81 4.25 -16.18
C THR A 46 23.69 3.45 -14.88
N GLY A 47 23.85 4.11 -13.74
CA GLY A 47 23.76 3.54 -12.39
C GLY A 47 25.10 3.37 -11.69
N ASP A 48 25.07 2.92 -10.43
CA ASP A 48 26.27 2.86 -9.61
C ASP A 48 27.20 1.70 -10.01
N ASN A 49 28.50 1.97 -9.98
CA ASN A 49 29.56 0.98 -10.15
C ASN A 49 29.92 0.25 -8.85
N THR A 50 29.33 0.68 -7.72
CA THR A 50 29.64 0.21 -6.37
C THR A 50 28.33 -0.02 -5.61
N GLN A 51 28.23 -1.12 -4.87
CA GLN A 51 27.02 -1.46 -4.10
C GLN A 51 27.37 -2.11 -2.77
N ASN A 52 26.64 -1.72 -1.73
CA ASN A 52 26.71 -2.34 -0.40
C ASN A 52 25.67 -3.47 -0.30
N VAL A 53 26.12 -4.67 0.05
CA VAL A 53 25.29 -5.87 0.16
C VAL A 53 25.62 -6.65 1.43
N PRO A 54 24.67 -7.43 1.99
CA PRO A 54 24.97 -8.36 3.06
C PRO A 54 26.02 -9.37 2.59
N CYS A 55 26.97 -9.69 3.46
CA CYS A 55 28.02 -10.64 3.14
C CYS A 55 28.24 -11.64 4.27
N ASN A 56 29.03 -12.68 3.98
CA ASN A 56 29.24 -13.81 4.89
C ASN A 56 27.92 -14.44 5.35
N LEU A 57 27.18 -14.93 4.35
CA LEU A 57 25.81 -15.45 4.50
C LEU A 57 25.75 -16.79 5.23
N MET A 58 26.87 -17.42 5.57
CA MET A 58 26.87 -18.68 6.29
C MET A 58 26.42 -18.49 7.74
N PRO A 59 25.56 -19.35 8.30
CA PRO A 59 25.08 -19.20 9.66
C PRO A 59 26.21 -19.16 10.68
N CYS A 60 26.08 -18.29 11.69
CA CYS A 60 27.00 -18.28 12.81
C CYS A 60 26.80 -19.51 13.71
N LYS A 61 27.88 -19.90 14.39
CA LYS A 61 27.86 -20.89 15.48
C LYS A 61 27.67 -20.18 16.83
N TYR A 62 27.16 -20.93 17.81
CA TYR A 62 27.02 -20.48 19.19
C TYR A 62 28.33 -19.87 19.73
N PRO A 63 28.30 -18.74 20.49
CA PRO A 63 27.14 -18.10 21.13
C PRO A 63 26.41 -17.05 20.28
N LYS A 64 26.83 -16.83 19.02
CA LYS A 64 26.14 -15.89 18.12
C LYS A 64 24.89 -16.53 17.53
N ASN A 65 23.82 -15.74 17.38
CA ASN A 65 22.61 -16.16 16.69
C ASN A 65 22.94 -16.61 15.26
N SER A 66 22.30 -17.68 14.79
CA SER A 66 22.63 -18.30 13.50
C SER A 66 22.51 -17.34 12.32
N CYS A 67 21.53 -16.44 12.31
CA CYS A 67 21.44 -15.31 11.37
C CYS A 67 21.20 -14.00 12.13
N CYS A 68 21.60 -12.88 11.55
CA CYS A 68 21.36 -11.55 12.11
C CYS A 68 19.86 -11.19 12.12
N ILE A 69 19.49 -10.19 12.92
CA ILE A 69 18.11 -9.70 13.04
C ILE A 69 17.59 -9.28 11.66
N GLY A 70 16.42 -9.78 11.28
CA GLY A 70 15.81 -9.52 9.96
C GLY A 70 16.39 -10.34 8.81
N LYS A 71 17.14 -11.41 9.11
CA LYS A 71 17.62 -12.41 8.13
C LYS A 71 17.12 -13.80 8.55
N VAL A 72 16.70 -14.59 7.58
CA VAL A 72 16.21 -15.96 7.81
C VAL A 72 17.14 -16.98 7.19
N GLN A 73 17.15 -18.18 7.75
CA GLN A 73 17.83 -19.32 7.16
C GLN A 73 17.04 -19.81 5.95
N ASN A 74 17.61 -19.68 4.76
CA ASN A 74 17.07 -20.26 3.54
C ASN A 74 17.77 -21.59 3.25
N PHE A 75 16.98 -22.63 2.96
CA PHE A 75 17.47 -23.97 2.62
C PHE A 75 17.37 -24.17 1.10
N ASN A 76 18.49 -23.95 0.40
CA ASN A 76 18.64 -24.36 -1.00
C ASN A 76 19.96 -25.14 -1.15
N GLY A 77 20.02 -26.32 -0.52
CA GLY A 77 21.21 -27.20 -0.49
C GLY A 77 22.26 -26.86 0.57
N THR A 78 22.46 -25.59 0.89
CA THR A 78 23.30 -25.12 2.01
C THR A 78 22.55 -24.04 2.78
N ILE A 79 22.51 -24.13 4.11
CA ILE A 79 21.86 -23.13 4.96
C ILE A 79 22.60 -21.79 4.78
N LYS A 80 21.90 -20.78 4.27
CA LYS A 80 22.42 -19.41 4.17
C LYS A 80 21.43 -18.41 4.74
N CYS A 81 21.93 -17.36 5.36
CA CYS A 81 21.17 -16.25 5.89
C CYS A 81 20.85 -15.27 4.76
N THR A 82 19.57 -15.07 4.45
CA THR A 82 19.10 -14.14 3.42
C THR A 82 18.02 -13.22 3.96
N VAL A 83 17.78 -12.10 3.29
CA VAL A 83 16.59 -11.28 3.54
C VAL A 83 15.34 -12.03 3.08
N THR A 84 14.23 -11.92 3.81
CA THR A 84 12.90 -12.29 3.33
C THR A 84 12.44 -11.26 2.32
N THR A 85 12.89 -11.42 1.08
CA THR A 85 12.26 -10.82 -0.10
C THR A 85 11.65 -11.97 -0.89
N SER A 86 10.35 -11.89 -1.13
CA SER A 86 9.65 -12.73 -2.11
C SER A 86 10.49 -12.82 -3.37
N THR A 87 10.66 -14.03 -3.85
CA THR A 87 11.37 -14.42 -5.07
C THR A 87 11.12 -13.46 -6.23
N GLU A 88 12.06 -12.55 -6.49
CA GLU A 88 12.28 -12.04 -7.83
C GLU A 88 13.21 -13.02 -8.53
N THR A 89 12.62 -13.92 -9.31
CA THR A 89 13.34 -14.57 -10.42
C THR A 89 13.87 -13.47 -11.35
N PRO A 90 15.10 -13.57 -11.87
CA PRO A 90 15.62 -12.54 -12.79
C PRO A 90 14.82 -12.62 -14.08
N ALA A 91 13.81 -11.76 -14.23
CA ALA A 91 13.11 -11.57 -15.47
C ALA A 91 14.11 -11.02 -16.49
N SER A 92 14.44 -11.84 -17.48
CA SER A 92 15.11 -11.40 -18.69
C SER A 92 14.32 -10.25 -19.30
N LEU A 93 14.95 -9.07 -19.36
CA LEU A 93 14.42 -7.91 -20.06
C LEU A 93 14.34 -8.22 -21.56
N PHE A 94 13.14 -8.54 -22.05
CA PHE A 94 12.80 -8.33 -23.44
C PHE A 94 12.54 -6.83 -23.63
N CYS A 95 13.44 -6.14 -24.33
CA CYS A 95 13.15 -4.82 -24.89
C CYS A 95 12.48 -4.99 -26.25
N THR A 96 11.22 -4.61 -26.34
CA THR A 96 10.66 -4.08 -27.58
C THR A 96 10.13 -2.69 -27.32
N THR A 97 10.68 -1.77 -28.10
CA THR A 97 10.26 -0.38 -28.27
C THR A 97 8.80 -0.29 -28.66
N VAL A 98 7.92 0.13 -27.74
CA VAL A 98 6.80 1.03 -28.05
C VAL A 98 6.50 1.85 -26.80
N ASN A 99 6.48 3.16 -27.00
CA ASN A 99 5.90 4.15 -26.12
C ASN A 99 4.40 3.85 -25.90
N GLN A 100 4.03 3.00 -24.95
CA GLN A 100 2.67 2.90 -24.41
C GLN A 100 2.72 2.49 -22.93
N LEU A 101 2.47 3.46 -22.06
CA LEU A 101 2.15 3.25 -20.65
C LEU A 101 0.87 2.41 -20.57
N THR A 102 0.98 1.15 -20.17
CA THR A 102 -0.17 0.30 -19.85
C THR A 102 -0.62 0.61 -18.43
N ALA A 103 -1.63 1.47 -18.29
CA ALA A 103 -2.35 1.60 -17.03
C ALA A 103 -3.26 0.38 -16.86
N SER A 104 -2.98 -0.44 -15.84
CA SER A 104 -3.88 -1.50 -15.40
C SER A 104 -5.02 -0.85 -14.61
N VAL A 105 -6.20 -0.72 -15.24
CA VAL A 105 -7.41 -0.33 -14.52
C VAL A 105 -8.00 -1.59 -13.92
N CYS A 106 -7.91 -1.73 -12.60
CA CYS A 106 -8.54 -2.81 -11.87
C CYS A 106 -9.94 -2.37 -11.47
N CYS A 107 -10.94 -2.98 -12.10
CA CYS A 107 -12.34 -2.72 -11.81
C CYS A 107 -12.93 -3.91 -11.05
N PRO A 108 -13.74 -3.69 -10.00
CA PRO A 108 -14.66 -4.72 -9.56
C PRO A 108 -15.56 -5.09 -10.74
N SER A 109 -15.77 -6.38 -10.98
CA SER A 109 -16.65 -6.86 -12.04
C SER A 109 -18.06 -6.27 -11.84
N GLY A 110 -18.50 -5.44 -12.79
CA GLY A 110 -19.82 -4.77 -12.71
C GLY A 110 -19.81 -3.38 -12.08
N GLY A 111 -18.64 -2.78 -11.82
CA GLY A 111 -18.50 -1.40 -11.35
C GLY A 111 -18.93 -1.21 -9.89
N THR A 112 -18.81 0.03 -9.41
CA THR A 112 -19.27 0.41 -8.06
C THR A 112 -20.54 1.23 -8.19
N TRP A 113 -21.61 0.72 -7.59
CA TRP A 113 -22.88 1.41 -7.46
C TRP A 113 -22.96 2.21 -6.16
N SER A 114 -23.73 3.30 -6.17
CA SER A 114 -24.19 3.93 -4.92
C SER A 114 -25.15 3.01 -4.17
N GLU A 115 -25.39 3.33 -2.89
CA GLU A 115 -26.54 2.78 -2.16
C GLU A 115 -27.85 3.06 -2.92
N TRP A 116 -28.78 2.11 -2.84
CA TRP A 116 -30.13 2.30 -3.37
C TRP A 116 -30.86 3.37 -2.56
N SER A 117 -31.41 4.36 -3.24
CA SER A 117 -32.14 5.45 -2.60
C SER A 117 -33.49 5.68 -3.27
N THR A 118 -34.46 6.18 -2.52
CA THR A 118 -35.73 6.64 -3.08
C THR A 118 -36.15 7.91 -2.36
N SER A 119 -36.69 8.87 -3.11
CA SER A 119 -37.33 10.06 -2.56
C SER A 119 -38.84 9.87 -2.38
N GLN A 120 -39.37 8.71 -2.76
CA GLN A 120 -40.79 8.40 -2.69
C GLN A 120 -41.15 7.86 -1.31
N THR A 121 -42.33 8.25 -0.81
CA THR A 121 -42.96 7.62 0.35
C THR A 121 -44.02 6.63 -0.13
N CYS A 122 -44.22 5.55 0.62
CA CYS A 122 -45.22 4.55 0.26
C CYS A 122 -46.62 5.17 0.36
N SER A 123 -47.39 5.15 -0.71
CA SER A 123 -48.74 5.76 -0.73
C SER A 123 -49.73 5.01 0.16
N ASP A 124 -49.55 3.71 0.33
CA ASP A 124 -50.39 2.86 1.19
C ASP A 124 -49.64 2.47 2.45
N THR A 125 -50.37 2.22 3.54
CA THR A 125 -49.78 1.85 4.85
C THR A 125 -49.77 0.36 5.13
N CYS A 126 -50.45 -0.46 4.31
CA CYS A 126 -50.55 -1.90 4.48
C CYS A 126 -50.92 -2.60 3.16
N GLY A 127 -50.80 -3.93 3.13
CA GLY A 127 -51.35 -4.80 2.09
C GLY A 127 -50.49 -4.95 0.84
N SER A 128 -49.26 -4.42 0.81
CA SER A 128 -48.39 -4.42 -0.38
C SER A 128 -49.07 -3.79 -1.61
N CYS A 129 -49.86 -2.73 -1.38
CA CYS A 129 -50.70 -2.10 -2.40
C CYS A 129 -49.98 -1.05 -3.24
N ALA A 130 -48.81 -0.59 -2.77
CA ALA A 130 -48.02 0.44 -3.43
C ALA A 130 -46.61 -0.07 -3.73
N GLN A 131 -45.96 0.60 -4.68
CA GLN A 131 -44.60 0.30 -5.10
C GLN A 131 -43.74 1.55 -5.00
N LEU A 132 -42.50 1.37 -4.56
CA LEU A 132 -41.47 2.38 -4.54
C LEU A 132 -40.45 2.10 -5.63
N THR A 133 -40.02 3.16 -6.31
CA THR A 133 -38.90 3.08 -7.24
C THR A 133 -37.65 3.56 -6.52
N TYR A 134 -36.69 2.67 -6.41
CA TYR A 134 -35.34 2.97 -5.93
C TYR A 134 -34.44 3.22 -7.11
N THR A 135 -33.56 4.20 -6.99
CA THR A 135 -32.54 4.53 -7.98
C THR A 135 -31.16 4.50 -7.33
N ARG A 136 -30.17 4.13 -8.14
CA ARG A 136 -28.75 4.16 -7.79
C ARG A 136 -27.97 4.78 -8.92
N THR A 137 -26.83 5.38 -8.61
CA THR A 137 -25.91 5.98 -9.58
C THR A 137 -24.61 5.20 -9.64
N CYS A 138 -24.05 5.06 -10.85
CA CYS A 138 -22.76 4.43 -11.04
C CYS A 138 -21.67 5.41 -10.60
N THR A 139 -21.06 5.16 -9.43
CA THR A 139 -20.01 6.03 -8.88
C THR A 139 -18.66 5.76 -9.54
N SER A 140 -18.49 4.60 -10.17
CA SER A 140 -17.26 4.22 -10.85
C SER A 140 -17.10 4.72 -12.30
N GLY A 141 -18.10 5.42 -12.85
CA GLY A 141 -17.98 6.26 -14.06
C GLY A 141 -17.40 5.55 -15.31
N PRO A 142 -16.95 6.28 -16.36
CA PRO A 142 -16.53 5.67 -17.63
C PRO A 142 -15.30 4.75 -17.48
N THR A 143 -14.60 4.87 -16.35
CA THR A 143 -13.43 4.07 -16.00
C THR A 143 -13.78 2.63 -15.66
N CYS A 144 -14.91 2.38 -14.97
CA CYS A 144 -15.43 1.05 -14.70
C CYS A 144 -16.96 1.05 -14.94
N PRO A 145 -17.43 0.57 -16.10
CA PRO A 145 -18.86 0.59 -16.42
C PRO A 145 -19.63 -0.33 -15.48
N CYS A 146 -20.71 0.21 -14.90
CA CYS A 146 -21.56 -0.58 -14.03
C CYS A 146 -22.45 -1.53 -14.84
N SER A 147 -22.58 -2.78 -14.37
CA SER A 147 -23.50 -3.77 -14.93
C SER A 147 -24.76 -3.85 -14.06
N GLY A 148 -25.92 -3.95 -14.69
CA GLY A 148 -27.22 -4.02 -14.02
C GLY A 148 -28.07 -2.76 -14.19
N ASN A 149 -29.30 -2.83 -13.70
CA ASN A 149 -30.26 -1.73 -13.85
C ASN A 149 -29.98 -0.61 -12.82
N PRO A 150 -30.06 0.68 -13.23
CA PRO A 150 -29.90 1.83 -12.32
C PRO A 150 -31.17 2.13 -11.52
N SER A 151 -32.27 1.42 -11.79
CA SER A 151 -33.56 1.60 -11.16
C SER A 151 -34.19 0.25 -10.86
N LYS A 152 -34.81 0.10 -9.68
CA LYS A 152 -35.62 -1.07 -9.33
C LYS A 152 -36.92 -0.64 -8.65
N THR A 153 -37.97 -1.41 -8.89
CA THR A 153 -39.29 -1.17 -8.29
C THR A 153 -39.60 -2.30 -7.33
N VAL A 154 -39.91 -1.94 -6.09
CA VAL A 154 -40.20 -2.90 -5.02
C VAL A 154 -41.51 -2.53 -4.34
N ASN A 155 -42.26 -3.52 -3.86
CA ASN A 155 -43.48 -3.25 -3.13
C ASN A 155 -43.15 -2.78 -1.71
N CYS A 156 -43.97 -1.87 -1.19
CA CYS A 156 -43.80 -1.30 0.13
C CYS A 156 -44.98 -1.64 1.05
N ASN A 157 -44.75 -1.55 2.36
CA ASN A 157 -45.73 -1.84 3.41
C ASN A 157 -46.40 -3.21 3.25
N LEU A 158 -45.57 -4.25 3.36
CA LEU A 158 -45.94 -5.65 3.14
C LEU A 158 -46.86 -6.23 4.23
N THR A 159 -47.04 -5.53 5.35
CA THR A 159 -47.90 -6.00 6.45
C THR A 159 -49.35 -6.10 5.98
N PRO A 160 -50.06 -7.22 6.21
CA PRO A 160 -51.44 -7.36 5.79
C PRO A 160 -52.34 -6.30 6.43
N CYS A 161 -53.28 -5.77 5.65
CA CYS A 161 -54.29 -4.88 6.18
C CYS A 161 -55.29 -5.65 7.06
N LEU A 162 -55.82 -4.94 8.06
CA LEU A 162 -56.96 -5.40 8.84
C LEU A 162 -58.28 -5.02 8.16
N TYR A 163 -59.35 -5.73 8.50
CA TYR A 163 -60.70 -5.42 8.08
C TYR A 163 -61.02 -3.93 8.35
N PRO A 164 -61.69 -3.20 7.43
CA PRO A 164 -62.45 -3.67 6.27
C PRO A 164 -61.67 -3.77 4.95
N LYS A 165 -60.35 -3.48 4.96
CA LYS A 165 -59.53 -3.60 3.74
C LYS A 165 -59.20 -5.07 3.48
N ASN A 166 -59.05 -5.42 2.21
CA ASN A 166 -58.48 -6.72 1.84
C ASN A 166 -57.08 -6.83 2.43
N SER A 167 -56.78 -8.00 3.00
CA SER A 167 -55.51 -8.22 3.70
C SER A 167 -54.29 -8.00 2.82
N CYS A 168 -54.35 -8.37 1.54
CA CYS A 168 -53.30 -8.10 0.56
C CYS A 168 -53.91 -7.62 -0.76
N CYS A 169 -53.20 -6.76 -1.48
CA CYS A 169 -53.65 -6.23 -2.76
C CYS A 169 -53.36 -7.18 -3.94
N GLY A 170 -54.24 -7.17 -4.94
CA GLY A 170 -54.05 -7.92 -6.19
C GLY A 170 -53.93 -9.43 -6.00
N SER A 171 -52.87 -10.01 -6.54
CA SER A 171 -52.58 -11.44 -6.48
C SER A 171 -51.85 -11.87 -5.22
N TYR A 172 -51.40 -10.94 -4.38
CA TYR A 172 -50.67 -11.27 -3.15
C TYR A 172 -51.59 -11.98 -2.14
N ARG A 173 -50.99 -12.84 -1.33
CA ARG A 173 -51.64 -13.60 -0.26
C ARG A 173 -50.85 -13.41 1.03
N THR A 174 -51.53 -13.58 2.15
CA THR A 174 -50.90 -13.57 3.47
C THR A 174 -50.02 -14.80 3.63
N MET A 175 -48.76 -14.57 3.97
CA MET A 175 -47.72 -15.57 4.18
C MET A 175 -46.98 -15.27 5.48
N PHE A 176 -46.33 -16.27 6.08
CA PHE A 176 -45.47 -16.06 7.25
C PHE A 176 -44.01 -16.09 6.83
N ALA A 177 -43.28 -15.00 7.08
CA ALA A 177 -41.84 -14.91 6.86
C ALA A 177 -41.18 -14.18 8.04
N SER A 178 -40.04 -14.68 8.52
CA SER A 178 -39.29 -14.09 9.63
C SER A 178 -40.14 -13.81 10.89
N GLY A 179 -41.12 -14.68 11.19
CA GLY A 179 -41.99 -14.55 12.35
C GLY A 179 -43.15 -13.55 12.22
N GLN A 180 -43.35 -12.93 11.05
CA GLN A 180 -44.43 -11.97 10.81
C GLN A 180 -45.29 -12.38 9.61
N ALA A 181 -46.59 -12.05 9.68
CA ALA A 181 -47.48 -12.15 8.52
C ALA A 181 -47.16 -11.02 7.53
N ILE A 182 -46.88 -11.37 6.28
CA ILE A 182 -46.56 -10.46 5.17
C ILE A 182 -47.39 -10.82 3.93
N CYS A 183 -47.58 -9.88 3.02
CA CYS A 183 -48.18 -10.13 1.71
C CYS A 183 -47.10 -10.59 0.72
N GLY A 184 -47.29 -11.76 0.10
CA GLY A 184 -46.36 -12.34 -0.88
C GLY A 184 -47.05 -13.28 -1.87
N PRO A 185 -46.33 -13.96 -2.77
CA PRO A 185 -44.87 -13.90 -2.93
C PRO A 185 -44.43 -12.54 -3.48
N GLN A 186 -43.36 -11.98 -2.91
CA GLN A 186 -42.72 -10.79 -3.48
C GLN A 186 -41.91 -11.20 -4.72
N PRO A 187 -41.79 -10.33 -5.74
CA PRO A 187 -40.95 -10.60 -6.89
C PRO A 187 -39.54 -11.00 -6.42
N VAL A 188 -39.00 -12.07 -7.00
CA VAL A 188 -37.62 -12.46 -6.72
C VAL A 188 -36.73 -11.33 -7.22
N GLU A 189 -36.08 -10.63 -6.28
CA GLU A 189 -35.10 -9.62 -6.66
C GLU A 189 -33.97 -10.29 -7.43
N PRO A 190 -33.50 -9.71 -8.56
CA PRO A 190 -32.27 -10.16 -9.20
C PRO A 190 -31.14 -10.15 -8.18
N ASP A 191 -30.31 -11.20 -8.20
CA ASP A 191 -29.17 -11.35 -7.30
C ASP A 191 -28.12 -10.30 -7.67
N ASP A 192 -28.26 -9.12 -7.08
CA ASP A 192 -27.40 -7.94 -7.28
C ASP A 192 -26.17 -8.01 -6.35
N THR A 193 -25.76 -9.21 -5.91
CA THR A 193 -24.56 -9.40 -5.08
C THR A 193 -23.34 -8.94 -5.87
N PRO A 194 -22.59 -7.94 -5.38
CA PRO A 194 -21.31 -7.57 -5.98
C PRO A 194 -20.42 -8.82 -5.96
N SER A 195 -19.98 -9.27 -7.13
CA SER A 195 -18.95 -10.30 -7.18
C SER A 195 -17.65 -9.64 -6.74
N ASP A 196 -17.03 -10.14 -5.67
CA ASP A 196 -15.73 -9.67 -5.16
C ASP A 196 -14.56 -9.91 -6.14
N SER A 197 -14.84 -10.39 -7.35
CA SER A 197 -13.82 -10.55 -8.39
C SER A 197 -13.40 -9.20 -8.97
N ILE A 198 -12.15 -8.82 -8.70
CA ILE A 198 -11.49 -7.69 -9.34
C ILE A 198 -10.91 -8.18 -10.67
N VAL A 199 -11.35 -7.58 -11.78
CA VAL A 199 -10.84 -7.87 -13.12
C VAL A 199 -10.07 -6.66 -13.62
N CYS A 200 -8.79 -6.85 -13.96
CA CYS A 200 -7.96 -5.79 -14.50
C CYS A 200 -7.88 -5.91 -16.03
N THR A 201 -8.31 -4.88 -16.75
CA THR A 201 -8.18 -4.81 -18.21
C THR A 201 -7.30 -3.64 -18.61
N THR A 202 -6.40 -3.88 -19.55
CA THR A 202 -5.55 -2.84 -20.14
C THR A 202 -6.35 -2.07 -21.19
N VAL A 203 -6.70 -0.81 -20.92
CA VAL A 203 -7.30 0.09 -21.91
C VAL A 203 -6.20 0.94 -22.54
N PRO A 204 -6.05 0.97 -23.88
CA PRO A 204 -5.09 1.85 -24.52
C PRO A 204 -5.54 3.32 -24.39
N GLY A 205 -4.72 4.17 -23.74
CA GLY A 205 -4.81 5.63 -23.92
C GLY A 205 -5.28 6.50 -22.74
N SER A 206 -5.45 5.98 -21.52
CA SER A 206 -5.76 6.83 -20.35
C SER A 206 -4.54 7.02 -19.43
N ALA A 207 -4.22 8.28 -19.12
CA ALA A 207 -3.18 8.63 -18.14
C ALA A 207 -3.52 8.06 -16.75
N ALA A 208 -2.52 7.49 -16.06
CA ALA A 208 -2.67 7.01 -14.70
C ALA A 208 -3.21 8.15 -13.80
N ILE A 209 -4.38 7.94 -13.20
CA ILE A 209 -4.94 8.86 -12.21
C ILE A 209 -4.16 8.64 -10.91
N CYS A 210 -3.08 9.38 -10.74
CA CYS A 210 -2.32 9.39 -9.48
C CYS A 210 -2.92 10.40 -8.51
N ALA A 211 -3.01 10.04 -7.24
CA ALA A 211 -3.23 11.02 -6.19
C ALA A 211 -2.08 12.05 -6.23
N PRO A 212 -2.35 13.37 -6.12
CA PRO A 212 -1.31 14.39 -6.11
C PRO A 212 -0.27 14.09 -5.02
N GLY A 213 0.99 13.82 -5.41
CA GLY A 213 2.09 13.54 -4.49
C GLY A 213 2.29 12.06 -4.10
N GLY A 214 1.52 11.14 -4.67
CA GLY A 214 1.64 9.70 -4.43
C GLY A 214 1.10 9.24 -3.05
N GLU A 215 1.03 7.93 -2.86
CA GLU A 215 0.54 7.32 -1.61
C GLU A 215 1.73 6.87 -0.76
N TRP A 216 1.90 7.48 0.40
CA TRP A 216 2.94 7.14 1.38
C TRP A 216 2.40 6.17 2.43
N SER A 217 3.27 5.27 2.93
CA SER A 217 3.01 4.54 4.16
C SER A 217 2.97 5.49 5.37
N SER A 218 2.47 4.99 6.51
CA SER A 218 2.71 5.67 7.78
C SER A 218 4.22 5.77 8.06
N TRP A 219 4.60 6.79 8.83
CA TRP A 219 5.98 6.97 9.28
C TRP A 219 6.34 5.88 10.30
N THR A 220 7.42 5.16 9.99
CA THR A 220 8.07 4.24 10.92
C THR A 220 9.10 5.02 11.72
N GLN A 221 8.90 5.11 13.03
CA GLN A 221 9.82 5.83 13.91
C GLN A 221 11.12 5.05 14.11
N GLY A 222 12.25 5.74 13.93
CA GLY A 222 13.56 5.20 14.29
C GLY A 222 13.82 5.27 15.78
N THR A 223 14.82 4.55 16.25
CA THR A 223 15.35 4.70 17.61
C THR A 223 16.21 5.94 17.70
N CYS A 224 16.18 6.62 18.85
CA CYS A 224 17.08 7.74 19.11
C CYS A 224 18.53 7.24 19.19
N SER A 225 19.46 7.91 18.51
CA SER A 225 20.88 7.53 18.55
C SER A 225 21.58 7.81 19.88
N ASP A 226 20.92 8.53 20.78
CA ASP A 226 21.40 8.89 22.11
C ASP A 226 20.25 8.85 23.11
N ASN A 227 20.55 8.91 24.40
CA ASN A 227 19.56 8.78 25.48
C ASN A 227 19.41 10.04 26.34
N CYS A 228 20.15 11.11 26.06
CA CYS A 228 20.05 12.36 26.80
C CYS A 228 20.50 13.59 25.97
N GLY A 229 20.22 14.78 26.51
CA GLY A 229 20.82 16.05 26.13
C GLY A 229 20.30 16.69 24.85
N MET A 230 19.22 16.17 24.25
CA MET A 230 18.85 16.45 22.85
C MET A 230 20.01 16.17 21.87
N CYS A 231 20.90 15.24 22.23
CA CYS A 231 22.08 14.89 21.44
C CYS A 231 21.77 13.82 20.38
N GLY A 232 20.68 13.09 20.57
CA GLY A 232 20.32 12.00 19.68
C GLY A 232 19.62 12.50 18.43
N THR A 233 19.81 11.77 17.34
CA THR A 233 19.06 11.94 16.11
C THR A 233 18.16 10.73 15.90
N GLN A 234 16.86 10.98 15.73
CA GLN A 234 15.87 10.00 15.37
C GLN A 234 15.53 10.19 13.89
N ILE A 235 15.65 9.12 13.11
CA ILE A 235 15.31 9.11 11.69
C ILE A 235 14.03 8.32 11.52
N ASN A 236 12.95 8.99 11.12
CA ASN A 236 11.73 8.31 10.72
C ASN A 236 11.80 7.98 9.23
N THR A 237 11.22 6.85 8.84
CA THR A 237 11.21 6.38 7.45
C THR A 237 9.79 6.06 6.99
N ARG A 238 9.50 6.28 5.71
CA ARG A 238 8.23 5.90 5.06
C ARG A 238 8.50 5.38 3.66
N THR A 239 7.61 4.53 3.16
CA THR A 239 7.72 3.90 1.83
C THR A 239 6.65 4.42 0.90
N CYS A 240 7.00 4.68 -0.36
CA CYS A 240 6.02 5.05 -1.38
C CYS A 240 5.26 3.81 -1.85
N LEU A 241 4.01 3.67 -1.42
CA LEU A 241 3.15 2.53 -1.73
C LEU A 241 2.64 2.58 -3.18
N SER A 242 2.51 3.78 -3.75
CA SER A 242 2.02 3.97 -5.12
C SER A 242 3.10 3.80 -6.20
N GLN A 243 4.36 3.57 -5.81
CA GLN A 243 5.48 3.51 -6.75
C GLN A 243 5.40 2.28 -7.68
N SER A 244 4.97 1.13 -7.15
CA SER A 244 4.71 -0.09 -7.93
C SER A 244 3.55 0.07 -8.91
N ARG A 245 2.69 1.08 -8.70
CA ARG A 245 1.54 1.41 -9.56
C ARG A 245 1.88 2.52 -10.57
N GLY A 246 3.14 2.91 -10.70
CA GLY A 246 3.60 3.95 -11.63
C GLY A 246 3.34 5.38 -11.16
N CYS A 247 2.97 5.58 -9.89
CA CYS A 247 2.73 6.90 -9.30
C CYS A 247 3.88 7.27 -8.34
N PRO A 248 4.85 8.11 -8.76
CA PRO A 248 5.95 8.50 -7.90
C PRO A 248 5.46 9.43 -6.78
N CYS A 249 6.01 9.24 -5.58
CA CYS A 249 5.69 10.10 -4.45
C CYS A 249 6.55 11.37 -4.45
N SER A 250 5.94 12.50 -4.08
CA SER A 250 6.64 13.77 -3.94
C SER A 250 7.09 13.97 -2.48
N GLY A 251 8.37 14.28 -2.29
CA GLY A 251 8.98 14.53 -0.97
C GLY A 251 9.89 13.39 -0.49
N SER A 252 10.49 13.58 0.68
CA SER A 252 11.49 12.65 1.22
C SER A 252 10.85 11.39 1.82
N SER A 253 11.52 10.25 1.67
CA SER A 253 11.20 8.99 2.35
C SER A 253 11.76 8.91 3.77
N THR A 254 12.57 9.90 4.16
CA THR A 254 13.22 10.00 5.47
C THR A 254 13.08 11.41 6.02
N GLU A 255 12.87 11.51 7.33
CA GLU A 255 12.92 12.77 8.07
C GLU A 255 13.70 12.57 9.38
N SER A 256 14.32 13.64 9.88
CA SER A 256 15.28 13.57 10.98
C SER A 256 14.92 14.59 12.06
N PHE A 257 14.87 14.15 13.31
CA PHE A 257 14.56 14.98 14.48
C PHE A 257 15.61 14.82 15.57
N ALA A 258 15.87 15.89 16.32
CA ALA A 258 16.59 15.78 17.59
C ALA A 258 15.70 15.10 18.64
N CYS A 259 16.27 14.18 19.41
CA CYS A 259 15.55 13.34 20.35
C CYS A 259 16.32 13.17 21.66
N ALA A 260 15.67 12.53 22.64
CA ALA A 260 16.15 12.36 24.02
C ALA A 260 16.29 13.69 24.81
N PRO A 261 15.16 14.26 25.26
CA PRO A 261 15.14 15.58 25.90
C PRO A 261 15.69 15.60 27.32
N ALA A 262 15.83 14.46 28.00
CA ALA A 262 16.30 14.43 29.37
C ALA A 262 17.74 14.93 29.50
N ASP A 263 18.05 15.70 30.53
CA ASP A 263 19.40 16.20 30.78
C ASP A 263 20.44 15.07 30.89
N CYS A 264 21.58 15.25 30.24
CA CYS A 264 22.72 14.36 30.43
C CYS A 264 23.36 14.58 31.80
N LYS A 265 23.86 13.49 32.39
CA LYS A 265 24.64 13.52 33.63
C LYS A 265 26.14 13.63 33.31
N TYR A 266 26.90 14.14 34.29
CA TYR A 266 28.37 14.14 34.26
C TYR A 266 28.91 12.75 33.87
N PRO A 267 29.95 12.65 33.00
CA PRO A 267 30.86 13.69 32.51
C PRO A 267 30.43 14.42 31.23
N ARG A 268 29.24 14.14 30.70
CA ARG A 268 28.76 14.78 29.47
C ARG A 268 28.17 16.17 29.77
N PRO A 269 28.26 17.12 28.82
CA PRO A 269 27.51 18.37 28.91
C PRO A 269 26.02 18.09 29.06
N THR A 270 25.33 18.85 29.92
CA THR A 270 23.90 18.67 30.25
C THR A 270 23.01 18.64 29.01
N CYS A 271 23.27 19.52 28.03
CA CYS A 271 22.59 19.59 26.74
C CYS A 271 23.60 19.74 25.60
N CYS A 272 23.25 19.21 24.43
CA CYS A 272 24.03 19.38 23.20
C CYS A 272 23.91 20.78 22.60
N SER A 273 24.81 21.09 21.67
CA SER A 273 24.88 22.39 20.99
C SER A 273 23.54 22.77 20.37
N GLY A 274 23.06 23.99 20.66
CA GLY A 274 21.75 24.47 20.23
C GLY A 274 20.63 24.30 21.26
N TYR A 275 20.90 23.59 22.38
CA TYR A 275 19.93 23.34 23.44
C TYR A 275 20.42 23.83 24.81
N THR A 276 19.48 24.18 25.70
CA THR A 276 19.69 24.59 27.09
C THR A 276 18.76 23.84 28.02
N SER A 277 19.25 23.54 29.23
CA SER A 277 18.43 22.90 30.26
C SER A 277 17.37 23.88 30.76
N SER A 278 16.14 23.40 30.86
CA SER A 278 14.99 24.12 31.40
C SER A 278 14.09 23.14 32.16
N VAL A 279 13.26 23.67 33.07
CA VAL A 279 12.33 22.86 33.86
C VAL A 279 10.96 22.91 33.19
N VAL A 280 10.50 21.76 32.71
CA VAL A 280 9.15 21.58 32.15
C VAL A 280 8.46 20.48 32.94
N ASN A 281 7.29 20.79 33.53
CA ASN A 281 6.53 19.86 34.37
C ASN A 281 7.36 19.22 35.51
N GLY A 282 8.25 20.00 36.13
CA GLY A 282 9.09 19.53 37.24
C GLY A 282 10.25 18.61 36.84
N SER A 283 10.47 18.39 35.54
CA SER A 283 11.60 17.62 35.01
C SER A 283 12.59 18.53 34.29
N PHE A 284 13.89 18.29 34.48
CA PHE A 284 14.96 18.96 33.76
C PHE A 284 15.11 18.36 32.36
N ILE A 285 14.84 19.18 31.34
CA ILE A 285 14.94 18.80 29.94
C ILE A 285 15.67 19.85 29.12
N CYS A 286 16.33 19.40 28.06
CA CYS A 286 16.97 20.24 27.07
C CYS A 286 15.95 20.77 26.05
N VAL A 287 15.86 22.09 25.94
CA VAL A 287 15.00 22.81 24.98
C VAL A 287 15.86 23.66 24.04
N LEU A 288 15.34 24.02 22.87
CA LEU A 288 16.05 24.89 21.93
C LEU A 288 16.46 26.20 22.63
N LYS A 289 17.69 26.63 22.42
CA LYS A 289 18.15 27.97 22.83
C LYS A 289 17.31 29.00 22.07
N ASN A 290 16.42 29.70 22.76
CA ASN A 290 15.85 30.92 22.19
C ASN A 290 17.00 31.93 22.03
N GLY A 291 17.23 32.36 20.79
CA GLY A 291 18.15 33.46 20.49
C GLY A 291 17.62 34.78 21.01
#